data_AF-A0A966DUV6-F1
#
_entry.id   AF-A0A966DUV6-F1
#
_cell.length_a   1.000
_cell.length_b   1.000
_cell.length_c   1.000
_cell.angle_alpha   90.00
_cell.angle_beta   90.00
_cell.angle_gamma   90.00
#
_symmetry.space_group_name_H-M   'P 1'
#
loop_
_entity.id
_entity.type
_entity.pdbx_description
1 polymer ?
#
loop_
_entity_poly.entity_id
_entity_poly.type
_entity_poly.pdbx_seq_one_letter_code
_entity_poly.pdbx_strand_id
1 'polypeptide(L)'
;MIRRLRSCVRPLVFPGLLLGLAKVVLAAAPIAPNPYQVERSWPDYFLEHQKLFTEQAGTYRAGKYPVWTVHVPGGWIGNSTIIEGDDGLIVYDTSVNVAAGEYIAEEIRKISDKPIKAIFYSHHHTDHYNGTSALVTPEQVASGKVKIYAWDNFEEEIANEFGAILPRQLLGVFYYGPDMLPPEDKHHHGCCSPRVLGGKPGYIPPTDTFSENTTLDIAGLKINVFYTGGEAISEFGLHIPEFDMVLIGDEFFYALANIHSIRGSKPRLPENYLNALDTVREIKPEWLLGSHIMPIQGRDKIQQYVTTSRDAIQYLWDQGIRYINKGYTPAELQQQFRELPEYLDLDPFTRPMYGTPWIIAPELYTGWVSWFSGDATDLSPTAPVEKARRMVELMGGRDRVFAEAEKAFKAGDVQFAAELTQMLVRIDHQDWEARYLKAASLRARGYRELNTIARAWYLNGANELEGKVDPGKLIKMGMAVMQGARPGGQLLENWRYQVDAEKAGDTRLTLGFEFTDSSDTYTVELRNSILEIIPGQITRGTPKVSLSATQLRQVMMGKPMPDGVGDGETLQRLLGFLDREQPGFYMHVR
;
A
#
# COMPACT_ATOMS: atom_id res chain seq x y z
N MET A 1 59.17 -1.82 -0.49
CA MET A 1 59.23 -2.64 0.74
C MET A 1 57.88 -2.52 1.43
N ILE A 2 57.16 -3.65 1.57
CA ILE A 2 56.37 -4.07 2.76
C ILE A 2 55.24 -3.13 3.23
N ARG A 3 53.98 -3.51 3.48
CA ARG A 3 53.07 -4.65 3.27
C ARG A 3 51.78 -4.23 4.01
N ARG A 4 50.62 -4.64 3.47
CA ARG A 4 49.37 -5.02 4.18
C ARG A 4 48.71 -4.02 5.14
N LEU A 5 47.53 -3.55 4.74
CA LEU A 5 46.29 -3.64 5.54
C LEU A 5 45.14 -4.01 4.60
N ARG A 6 44.86 -5.32 4.50
CA ARG A 6 43.55 -5.84 4.09
C ARG A 6 42.72 -5.90 5.36
N SER A 7 41.60 -5.21 5.44
CA SER A 7 40.55 -5.50 6.42
C SER A 7 39.21 -5.58 5.71
N CYS A 8 38.56 -6.70 5.93
CA CYS A 8 37.32 -7.16 5.33
C CYS A 8 36.16 -6.17 5.51
N VAL A 9 35.57 -5.72 4.40
CA VAL A 9 34.14 -5.43 4.36
C VAL A 9 33.50 -6.67 3.73
N ARG A 10 33.02 -7.59 4.58
CA ARG A 10 32.10 -8.63 4.14
C ARG A 10 30.72 -7.97 4.06
N PRO A 11 30.06 -7.93 2.89
CA PRO A 11 28.62 -7.72 2.89
C PRO A 11 28.00 -8.90 3.64
N LEU A 12 27.11 -8.62 4.59
CA LEU A 12 26.21 -9.61 5.16
C LEU A 12 25.26 -10.06 4.05
N VAL A 13 25.71 -11.05 3.28
CA VAL A 13 24.89 -11.83 2.36
C VAL A 13 24.00 -12.70 3.24
N PHE A 14 22.68 -12.51 3.18
CA PHE A 14 21.71 -13.53 3.56
C PHE A 14 21.21 -14.19 2.26
N PRO A 15 21.81 -15.31 1.82
CA PRO A 15 21.24 -16.09 0.75
C PRO A 15 20.24 -17.07 1.38
N GLY A 16 18.96 -16.98 1.01
CA GLY A 16 18.04 -18.10 1.20
C GLY A 16 16.83 -17.91 2.11
N LEU A 17 16.11 -16.76 2.06
CA LEU A 17 14.76 -16.69 2.64
C LEU A 17 13.61 -16.83 1.62
N LEU A 18 13.88 -16.96 0.32
CA LEU A 18 12.85 -16.92 -0.73
C LEU A 18 12.48 -18.27 -1.35
N LEU A 19 13.13 -19.38 -0.97
CA LEU A 19 12.74 -20.74 -1.35
C LEU A 19 11.72 -21.39 -0.38
N GLY A 20 11.16 -20.61 0.55
CA GLY A 20 10.27 -21.07 1.62
C GLY A 20 8.80 -20.64 1.52
N LEU A 21 8.37 -20.02 0.41
CA LEU A 21 6.99 -19.50 0.26
C LEU A 21 5.88 -20.57 0.24
N ALA A 22 6.23 -21.88 0.32
CA ALA A 22 5.29 -22.99 0.27
C ALA A 22 4.95 -23.65 1.62
N LYS A 23 5.40 -23.10 2.77
CA LYS A 23 4.93 -23.57 4.08
C LYS A 23 4.02 -22.52 4.70
N VAL A 24 2.74 -22.61 4.35
CA VAL A 24 1.60 -22.07 5.08
C VAL A 24 1.84 -22.33 6.57
N VAL A 25 2.18 -21.28 7.32
CA VAL A 25 2.57 -21.43 8.72
C VAL A 25 1.31 -21.41 9.58
N LEU A 26 0.83 -22.61 9.90
CA LEU A 26 -0.36 -22.86 10.69
C LEU A 26 -0.30 -22.12 12.05
N ALA A 27 -1.39 -21.42 12.39
CA ALA A 27 -1.80 -21.19 13.78
C ALA A 27 -2.65 -22.39 14.22
N ALA A 28 -2.76 -22.64 15.54
CA ALA A 28 -3.48 -23.74 16.21
C ALA A 28 -4.15 -24.75 15.27
N ALA A 29 -3.60 -25.96 15.19
CA ALA A 29 -3.95 -26.93 14.15
C ALA A 29 -5.47 -27.16 14.05
N PRO A 30 -6.07 -27.10 12.85
CA PRO A 30 -7.47 -27.39 12.66
C PRO A 30 -7.79 -28.80 13.16
N ILE A 31 -8.96 -28.97 13.78
CA ILE A 31 -9.40 -30.28 14.29
C ILE A 31 -9.59 -31.29 13.13
N ALA A 32 -9.93 -30.80 11.93
CA ALA A 32 -10.14 -31.56 10.70
C ALA A 32 -10.16 -30.63 9.47
N PRO A 33 -10.08 -31.14 8.23
CA PRO A 33 -10.38 -30.32 7.03
C PRO A 33 -11.79 -29.73 7.10
N ASN A 34 -11.98 -28.55 6.49
CA ASN A 34 -13.30 -27.90 6.44
C ASN A 34 -14.32 -28.82 5.72
N PRO A 35 -15.44 -29.21 6.37
CA PRO A 35 -16.41 -30.14 5.79
C PRO A 35 -17.28 -29.50 4.69
N TYR A 36 -17.32 -28.17 4.59
CA TYR A 36 -18.12 -27.45 3.60
C TYR A 36 -17.32 -27.25 2.31
N GLN A 37 -17.70 -27.99 1.27
CA GLN A 37 -17.11 -27.82 -0.05
C GLN A 37 -17.71 -26.60 -0.75
N VAL A 38 -16.85 -25.75 -1.30
CA VAL A 38 -17.23 -24.61 -2.12
C VAL A 38 -16.58 -24.79 -3.47
N GLU A 39 -17.41 -24.86 -4.52
CA GLU A 39 -16.92 -24.93 -5.89
C GLU A 39 -16.18 -23.65 -6.25
N ARG A 40 -14.96 -23.78 -6.78
CA ARG A 40 -14.19 -22.64 -7.27
C ARG A 40 -14.83 -22.09 -8.53
N SER A 41 -15.06 -20.79 -8.54
CA SER A 41 -15.50 -20.05 -9.73
C SER A 41 -14.68 -18.77 -9.93
N TRP A 42 -14.73 -18.27 -11.16
CA TRP A 42 -14.22 -16.97 -11.56
C TRP A 42 -15.31 -16.30 -12.39
N PRO A 43 -15.68 -15.04 -12.13
CA PRO A 43 -16.54 -14.30 -13.05
C PRO A 43 -15.88 -14.21 -14.43
N ASP A 44 -16.65 -14.31 -15.52
CA ASP A 44 -16.08 -14.32 -16.88
C ASP A 44 -15.21 -13.08 -17.14
N TYR A 45 -15.73 -11.90 -16.79
CA TYR A 45 -15.01 -10.64 -16.94
C TYR A 45 -13.71 -10.58 -16.11
N PHE A 46 -13.64 -11.28 -14.98
CA PHE A 46 -12.41 -11.37 -14.19
C PHE A 46 -11.26 -11.98 -15.02
N LEU A 47 -11.57 -13.05 -15.76
CA LEU A 47 -10.59 -13.76 -16.60
C LEU A 47 -10.24 -12.96 -17.85
N GLU A 48 -11.20 -12.22 -18.43
CA GLU A 48 -10.93 -11.33 -19.56
C GLU A 48 -9.99 -10.20 -19.15
N HIS A 49 -10.28 -9.54 -18.04
CA HIS A 49 -9.49 -8.45 -17.52
C HIS A 49 -8.07 -8.89 -17.10
N GLN A 50 -7.89 -10.12 -16.61
CA GLN A 50 -6.56 -10.68 -16.28
C GLN A 50 -5.60 -10.68 -17.47
N LYS A 51 -6.11 -10.79 -18.71
CA LYS A 51 -5.29 -10.83 -19.93
C LYS A 51 -4.54 -9.53 -20.18
N LEU A 52 -5.06 -8.40 -19.68
CA LEU A 52 -4.42 -7.09 -19.76
C LEU A 52 -3.03 -7.07 -19.08
N PHE A 53 -2.75 -7.96 -18.13
CA PHE A 53 -1.49 -7.98 -17.37
C PHE A 53 -0.66 -9.23 -17.61
N THR A 54 -1.29 -10.32 -18.03
CA THR A 54 -0.60 -11.63 -18.17
C THR A 54 -0.12 -11.91 -19.58
N GLU A 55 -0.70 -11.26 -20.59
CA GLU A 55 -0.36 -11.47 -22.01
C GLU A 55 0.51 -10.34 -22.59
N GLN A 56 0.80 -9.29 -21.81
CA GLN A 56 1.38 -8.03 -22.30
C GLN A 56 2.84 -7.79 -21.88
N ALA A 57 3.73 -8.79 -21.88
CA ALA A 57 5.15 -8.56 -21.60
C ALA A 57 5.90 -7.93 -22.79
N GLY A 58 6.90 -7.08 -22.52
CA GLY A 58 7.85 -6.60 -23.53
C GLY A 58 7.94 -5.07 -23.65
N THR A 59 8.44 -4.61 -24.79
CA THR A 59 8.70 -3.19 -25.07
C THR A 59 7.88 -2.71 -26.25
N TYR A 60 7.09 -1.67 -26.03
CA TYR A 60 6.07 -1.19 -26.96
C TYR A 60 6.33 0.26 -27.33
N ARG A 61 6.56 0.51 -28.61
CA ARG A 61 6.85 1.85 -29.13
C ARG A 61 5.56 2.64 -29.35
N ALA A 62 5.53 3.90 -28.91
CA ALA A 62 4.41 4.83 -29.15
C ALA A 62 4.47 5.39 -30.59
N GLY A 63 3.88 4.64 -31.53
CA GLY A 63 3.80 5.02 -32.93
C GLY A 63 5.18 5.23 -33.56
N LYS A 64 5.38 6.41 -34.16
CA LYS A 64 6.67 6.79 -34.79
C LYS A 64 7.67 7.39 -33.82
N TYR A 65 7.26 7.77 -32.61
CA TYR A 65 8.08 8.54 -31.70
C TYR A 65 9.14 7.66 -31.04
N PRO A 66 10.28 8.23 -30.63
CA PRO A 66 11.31 7.51 -29.88
C PRO A 66 10.91 7.41 -28.39
N VAL A 67 9.72 6.86 -28.15
CA VAL A 67 9.12 6.67 -26.83
C VAL A 67 8.61 5.24 -26.73
N TRP A 68 8.95 4.54 -25.64
CA TRP A 68 8.60 3.14 -25.42
C TRP A 68 8.07 2.90 -24.01
N THR A 69 7.04 2.08 -23.87
CA THR A 69 6.62 1.53 -22.59
C THR A 69 7.18 0.13 -22.44
N VAL A 70 7.88 -0.12 -21.33
CA VAL A 70 8.40 -1.43 -20.94
C VAL A 70 7.46 -2.03 -19.90
N HIS A 71 6.85 -3.16 -20.25
CA HIS A 71 6.03 -3.97 -19.35
C HIS A 71 6.83 -5.18 -18.88
N VAL A 72 7.09 -5.25 -17.58
CA VAL A 72 7.99 -6.24 -16.99
C VAL A 72 7.31 -7.63 -16.91
N PRO A 73 7.95 -8.70 -17.41
CA PRO A 73 7.39 -10.05 -17.36
C PRO A 73 7.40 -10.63 -15.93
N GLY A 74 6.75 -11.78 -15.76
CA GLY A 74 6.77 -12.53 -14.50
C GLY A 74 5.82 -11.98 -13.44
N GLY A 75 4.91 -11.10 -13.85
CA GLY A 75 3.83 -10.58 -13.02
C GLY A 75 4.23 -9.45 -12.07
N TRP A 76 5.37 -8.80 -12.29
CA TRP A 76 5.75 -7.60 -11.55
C TRP A 76 4.87 -6.41 -11.92
N ILE A 77 4.66 -5.52 -10.96
CA ILE A 77 3.87 -4.29 -11.09
C ILE A 77 4.77 -3.10 -11.44
N GLY A 78 4.17 -2.04 -12.01
CA GLY A 78 4.85 -0.82 -12.40
C GLY A 78 5.57 -0.93 -13.76
N ASN A 79 5.01 -0.27 -14.78
CA ASN A 79 5.62 -0.10 -16.09
C ASN A 79 6.64 1.05 -16.05
N SER A 80 7.58 1.03 -17.00
CA SER A 80 8.51 2.16 -17.22
C SER A 80 8.29 2.75 -18.60
N THR A 81 8.31 4.08 -18.70
CA THR A 81 8.35 4.75 -20.00
C THR A 81 9.76 5.28 -20.28
N ILE A 82 10.31 4.92 -21.43
CA ILE A 82 11.63 5.33 -21.91
C ILE A 82 11.44 6.33 -23.04
N ILE A 83 12.01 7.51 -22.91
CA ILE A 83 11.93 8.60 -23.88
C ILE A 83 13.35 8.91 -24.34
N GLU A 84 13.61 8.79 -25.63
CA GLU A 84 14.90 9.14 -26.21
C GLU A 84 14.87 10.55 -26.81
N GLY A 85 15.74 11.41 -26.30
CA GLY A 85 16.02 12.74 -26.84
C GLY A 85 17.28 12.77 -27.70
N ASP A 86 17.84 13.95 -27.94
CA ASP A 86 18.99 14.17 -28.81
C ASP A 86 20.26 13.46 -28.32
N ASP A 87 20.61 13.63 -27.03
CA ASP A 87 21.88 13.18 -26.44
C ASP A 87 21.71 12.23 -25.24
N GLY A 88 20.50 11.76 -24.96
CA GLY A 88 20.23 10.95 -23.78
C GLY A 88 18.82 10.39 -23.67
N LEU A 89 18.63 9.53 -22.66
CA LEU A 89 17.35 8.93 -22.29
C LEU A 89 16.76 9.59 -21.04
N ILE A 90 15.45 9.73 -21.04
CA ILE A 90 14.62 10.04 -19.89
C ILE A 90 13.82 8.80 -19.54
N VAL A 91 13.79 8.42 -18.27
CA VAL A 91 13.02 7.29 -17.76
C VAL A 91 11.92 7.82 -16.84
N TYR A 92 10.69 7.40 -17.03
CA TYR A 92 9.57 7.66 -16.13
C TYR A 92 9.21 6.33 -15.45
N ASP A 93 9.42 6.28 -14.15
CA ASP A 93 9.33 5.13 -13.24
C ASP A 93 10.29 3.97 -13.53
N THR A 94 10.62 3.19 -12.49
CA THR A 94 11.64 2.11 -12.55
C THR A 94 11.14 0.77 -12.01
N SER A 95 9.83 0.57 -11.85
CA SER A 95 9.22 -0.67 -11.34
C SER A 95 9.57 -0.98 -9.87
N VAL A 96 9.17 -2.17 -9.40
CA VAL A 96 9.03 -2.55 -7.99
C VAL A 96 10.29 -3.08 -7.30
N ASN A 97 11.32 -3.49 -8.03
CA ASN A 97 12.57 -3.97 -7.44
C ASN A 97 13.72 -4.02 -8.44
N VAL A 98 14.92 -4.33 -7.95
CA VAL A 98 16.15 -4.45 -8.75
C VAL A 98 16.01 -5.45 -9.90
N ALA A 99 15.33 -6.59 -9.71
CA ALA A 99 15.20 -7.60 -10.78
C ALA A 99 14.30 -7.09 -11.92
N ALA A 100 13.24 -6.34 -11.60
CA ALA A 100 12.43 -5.66 -12.60
C ALA A 100 13.24 -4.54 -13.30
N GLY A 101 14.04 -3.79 -12.54
CA GLY A 101 14.96 -2.78 -13.08
C GLY A 101 16.03 -3.36 -14.02
N GLU A 102 16.56 -4.55 -13.72
CA GLU A 102 17.52 -5.26 -14.58
C GLU A 102 16.88 -5.61 -15.93
N TYR A 103 15.62 -6.06 -15.92
CA TYR A 103 14.86 -6.29 -17.13
C TYR A 103 14.64 -5.00 -17.93
N ILE A 104 14.27 -3.90 -17.28
CA ILE A 104 14.13 -2.60 -17.94
C ILE A 104 15.45 -2.17 -18.58
N ALA A 105 16.58 -2.34 -17.88
CA ALA A 105 17.91 -2.05 -18.41
C ALA A 105 18.27 -2.95 -19.61
N GLU A 106 17.84 -4.21 -19.62
CA GLU A 106 17.97 -5.11 -20.78
C GLU A 106 17.16 -4.63 -21.99
N GLU A 107 15.92 -4.20 -21.78
CA GLU A 107 15.08 -3.67 -22.86
C GLU A 107 15.63 -2.35 -23.41
N ILE A 108 16.10 -1.44 -22.55
CA ILE A 108 16.75 -0.18 -22.97
C ILE A 108 17.91 -0.46 -23.94
N ARG A 109 18.77 -1.44 -23.61
CA ARG A 109 19.92 -1.82 -24.47
C ARG A 109 19.53 -2.34 -25.85
N LYS A 110 18.28 -2.78 -26.06
CA LYS A 110 17.80 -3.21 -27.38
C LYS A 110 17.33 -2.06 -28.25
N ILE A 111 16.95 -0.93 -27.63
CA ILE A 111 16.33 0.20 -28.32
C ILE A 111 17.27 1.40 -28.43
N SER A 112 18.25 1.57 -27.54
CA SER A 112 19.16 2.72 -27.55
C SER A 112 20.50 2.45 -26.83
N ASP A 113 21.56 3.06 -27.33
CA ASP A 113 22.89 3.11 -26.69
C ASP A 113 23.16 4.43 -25.94
N LYS A 114 22.18 5.35 -25.95
CA LYS A 114 22.32 6.67 -25.30
C LYS A 114 22.34 6.54 -23.78
N PRO A 115 23.09 7.42 -23.08
CA PRO A 115 23.11 7.40 -21.62
C PRO A 115 21.77 7.90 -21.05
N ILE A 116 21.35 7.33 -19.92
CA ILE A 116 20.27 7.93 -19.11
C ILE A 116 20.75 9.27 -18.56
N LYS A 117 19.93 10.31 -18.71
CA LYS A 117 20.17 11.67 -18.21
C LYS A 117 19.22 12.04 -17.09
N ALA A 118 18.01 11.52 -17.13
CA ALA A 118 16.97 11.82 -16.17
C ALA A 118 16.14 10.58 -15.83
N ILE A 119 15.76 10.46 -14.57
CA ILE A 119 14.74 9.53 -14.09
C ILE A 119 13.70 10.35 -13.34
N PHE A 120 12.42 10.15 -13.63
CA PHE A 120 11.31 10.71 -12.89
C PHE A 120 10.66 9.59 -12.09
N TYR A 121 10.48 9.81 -10.79
CA TYR A 121 9.57 9.00 -9.99
C TYR A 121 8.22 9.72 -9.99
N SER A 122 7.22 9.13 -10.63
CA SER A 122 5.87 9.69 -10.69
C SER A 122 5.35 9.98 -9.29
N HIS A 123 5.49 9.03 -8.36
CA HIS A 123 5.08 9.17 -6.96
C HIS A 123 5.73 8.14 -6.02
N HIS A 124 5.44 8.27 -4.72
CA HIS A 124 6.11 7.56 -3.61
C HIS A 124 5.72 6.09 -3.41
N HIS A 125 4.98 5.46 -4.32
CA HIS A 125 4.69 4.03 -4.21
C HIS A 125 5.85 3.16 -4.70
N THR A 126 6.00 2.01 -4.05
CA THR A 126 7.20 1.18 -4.17
C THR A 126 7.47 0.66 -5.57
N ASP A 127 6.44 0.59 -6.41
CA ASP A 127 6.49 0.11 -7.79
C ASP A 127 6.88 1.15 -8.83
N HIS A 128 7.30 2.33 -8.39
CA HIS A 128 7.70 3.41 -9.30
C HIS A 128 9.19 3.77 -9.20
N TYR A 129 9.89 3.34 -8.14
CA TYR A 129 11.26 3.79 -7.87
C TYR A 129 12.25 2.69 -7.45
N ASN A 130 11.81 1.47 -7.18
CA ASN A 130 12.68 0.46 -6.56
C ASN A 130 13.54 -0.34 -7.56
N GLY A 131 13.39 -0.14 -8.87
CA GLY A 131 14.33 -0.70 -9.84
C GLY A 131 15.52 0.20 -10.16
N THR A 132 15.56 1.43 -9.65
CA THR A 132 16.51 2.47 -10.10
C THR A 132 17.97 2.05 -10.07
N SER A 133 18.43 1.37 -9.02
CA SER A 133 19.84 0.98 -8.88
C SER A 133 20.31 -0.05 -9.92
N ALA A 134 19.39 -0.67 -10.67
CA ALA A 134 19.73 -1.52 -11.81
C ALA A 134 19.97 -0.71 -13.10
N LEU A 135 19.40 0.49 -13.19
CA LEU A 135 19.53 1.37 -14.34
C LEU A 135 20.74 2.31 -14.21
N VAL A 136 20.97 2.84 -13.00
CA VAL A 136 22.02 3.84 -12.74
C VAL A 136 22.70 3.60 -11.39
N THR A 137 23.93 4.07 -11.23
CA THR A 137 24.67 3.95 -9.96
C THR A 137 24.57 5.22 -9.11
N PRO A 138 24.68 5.11 -7.77
CA PRO A 138 24.73 6.28 -6.89
C PRO A 138 25.82 7.29 -7.26
N GLU A 139 26.95 6.85 -7.82
CA GLU A 139 28.03 7.73 -8.27
C GLU A 139 27.66 8.54 -9.52
N GLN A 140 26.88 7.96 -10.45
CA GLN A 140 26.38 8.70 -11.60
C GLN A 140 25.41 9.81 -11.17
N VAL A 141 24.57 9.51 -10.18
CA VAL A 141 23.63 10.46 -9.59
C VAL A 141 24.38 11.54 -8.81
N ALA A 142 25.29 11.16 -7.91
CA ALA A 142 26.07 12.09 -7.10
C ALA A 142 27.00 13.01 -7.93
N SER A 143 27.46 12.54 -9.10
CA SER A 143 28.26 13.37 -10.01
C SER A 143 27.42 14.29 -10.92
N GLY A 144 26.09 14.24 -10.83
CA GLY A 144 25.18 15.02 -11.67
C GLY A 144 25.08 14.54 -13.12
N LYS A 145 25.61 13.35 -13.44
CA LYS A 145 25.47 12.75 -14.79
C LYS A 145 24.04 12.29 -15.05
N VAL A 146 23.33 11.90 -13.99
CA VAL A 146 21.91 11.53 -14.00
C VAL A 146 21.23 12.37 -12.93
N LYS A 147 20.12 13.01 -13.28
CA LYS A 147 19.22 13.64 -12.31
C LYS A 147 18.04 12.73 -12.02
N ILE A 148 17.61 12.69 -10.76
CA ILE A 148 16.41 11.98 -10.34
C ILE A 148 15.42 13.01 -9.82
N TYR A 149 14.25 13.05 -10.43
CA TYR A 149 13.20 14.01 -10.15
C TYR A 149 12.04 13.37 -9.41
N ALA A 150 11.49 14.09 -8.42
CA ALA A 150 10.27 13.72 -7.72
C ALA A 150 9.50 14.97 -7.27
N TRP A 151 8.29 14.81 -6.73
CA TRP A 151 7.62 15.92 -6.04
C TRP A 151 8.26 16.17 -4.66
N ASP A 152 8.15 17.39 -4.12
CA ASP A 152 8.85 17.82 -2.90
C ASP A 152 8.50 17.02 -1.63
N ASN A 153 7.27 16.53 -1.54
CA ASN A 153 6.77 15.69 -0.46
C ASN A 153 7.08 14.19 -0.63
N PHE A 154 7.80 13.76 -1.68
CA PHE A 154 8.04 12.35 -1.99
C PHE A 154 8.68 11.57 -0.82
N GLU A 155 9.78 12.07 -0.26
CA GLU A 155 10.48 11.40 0.87
C GLU A 155 9.63 11.39 2.15
N GLU A 156 8.87 12.47 2.38
CA GLU A 156 7.94 12.55 3.51
C GLU A 156 6.83 11.49 3.38
N GLU A 157 6.29 11.30 2.19
CA GLU A 157 5.24 10.31 1.95
C GLU A 157 5.79 8.87 1.97
N ILE A 158 7.00 8.60 1.47
CA ILE A 158 7.67 7.30 1.71
C ILE A 158 7.76 7.01 3.21
N ALA A 159 8.16 8.01 4.00
CA ALA A 159 8.31 7.90 5.44
C ALA A 159 6.96 7.66 6.15
N ASN A 160 5.87 8.22 5.63
CA ASN A 160 4.57 8.25 6.26
C ASN A 160 3.54 7.24 5.72
N GLU A 161 3.80 6.60 4.58
CA GLU A 161 2.84 5.72 3.89
C GLU A 161 2.28 4.61 4.79
N PHE A 162 3.14 3.99 5.62
CA PHE A 162 2.71 3.02 6.64
C PHE A 162 2.65 3.58 8.07
N GLY A 163 3.38 4.66 8.33
CA GLY A 163 3.35 5.50 9.53
C GLY A 163 3.03 4.82 10.87
N ALA A 164 2.09 5.42 11.61
CA ALA A 164 1.72 5.11 12.99
C ALA A 164 0.94 3.79 13.16
N ILE A 165 0.31 3.30 12.08
CA ILE A 165 -0.55 2.11 12.10
C ILE A 165 0.09 0.91 11.38
N LEU A 166 1.42 0.94 11.25
CA LEU A 166 2.22 0.00 10.48
C LEU A 166 1.80 -1.48 10.64
N PRO A 167 1.68 -2.07 11.84
CA PRO A 167 1.25 -3.46 12.00
C PRO A 167 -0.14 -3.73 11.40
N ARG A 168 -1.07 -2.78 11.57
CA ARG A 168 -2.44 -2.87 11.05
C ARG A 168 -2.47 -2.80 9.52
N GLN A 169 -1.72 -1.89 8.94
CA GLN A 169 -1.67 -1.69 7.50
C GLN A 169 -0.91 -2.81 6.79
N LEU A 170 0.17 -3.34 7.38
CA LEU A 170 0.88 -4.53 6.89
C LEU A 170 -0.06 -5.73 6.78
N LEU A 171 -0.83 -6.00 7.84
CA LEU A 171 -1.81 -7.08 7.78
C LEU A 171 -2.87 -6.81 6.71
N GLY A 172 -3.31 -5.55 6.57
CA GLY A 172 -4.18 -5.11 5.48
C GLY A 172 -3.62 -5.49 4.11
N VAL A 173 -2.36 -5.16 3.81
CA VAL A 173 -1.69 -5.49 2.54
C VAL A 173 -1.73 -7.01 2.27
N PHE A 174 -1.45 -7.84 3.27
CA PHE A 174 -1.47 -9.30 3.08
C PHE A 174 -2.86 -9.86 2.79
N TYR A 175 -3.92 -9.27 3.34
CA TYR A 175 -5.30 -9.71 3.10
C TYR A 175 -5.86 -9.16 1.79
N TYR A 176 -5.46 -7.94 1.44
CA TYR A 176 -5.78 -7.20 0.23
C TYR A 176 -5.10 -7.79 -1.02
N GLY A 177 -3.92 -8.39 -0.86
CA GLY A 177 -3.11 -8.93 -1.94
C GLY A 177 -3.32 -10.43 -2.22
N PRO A 178 -3.03 -10.89 -3.45
CA PRO A 178 -3.13 -12.30 -3.85
C PRO A 178 -1.92 -13.14 -3.41
N ASP A 179 -0.85 -12.52 -2.88
CA ASP A 179 0.43 -13.19 -2.61
C ASP A 179 0.32 -14.36 -1.62
N MET A 180 -0.61 -14.25 -0.66
CA MET A 180 -0.88 -15.23 0.38
C MET A 180 -1.84 -16.35 -0.06
N LEU A 181 -2.49 -16.21 -1.21
CA LEU A 181 -3.41 -17.21 -1.72
C LEU A 181 -2.65 -18.45 -2.24
N PRO A 182 -3.26 -19.64 -2.15
CA PRO A 182 -2.68 -20.83 -2.77
C PRO A 182 -2.63 -20.66 -4.31
N PRO A 183 -1.70 -21.33 -5.01
CA PRO A 183 -1.45 -21.10 -6.44
C PRO A 183 -2.70 -21.10 -7.33
N GLU A 184 -3.64 -21.98 -7.04
CA GLU A 184 -4.93 -22.11 -7.70
C GLU A 184 -5.91 -20.93 -7.55
N ASP A 185 -5.73 -20.09 -6.53
CA ASP A 185 -6.56 -18.94 -6.22
C ASP A 185 -5.79 -17.62 -6.45
N LYS A 186 -4.50 -17.68 -6.78
CA LYS A 186 -3.71 -16.48 -7.11
C LYS A 186 -4.24 -15.81 -8.37
N HIS A 187 -4.29 -14.48 -8.33
CA HIS A 187 -4.82 -13.64 -9.41
C HIS A 187 -4.12 -12.28 -9.48
N HIS A 188 -4.37 -11.50 -10.54
CA HIS A 188 -3.87 -10.13 -10.70
C HIS A 188 -4.53 -9.16 -9.69
N HIS A 189 -4.00 -7.95 -9.58
CA HIS A 189 -4.42 -6.96 -8.58
C HIS A 189 -5.40 -5.91 -9.11
N GLY A 190 -5.98 -6.13 -10.30
CA GLY A 190 -7.01 -5.26 -10.89
C GLY A 190 -6.50 -3.97 -11.51
N CYS A 191 -5.51 -3.28 -10.93
CA CYS A 191 -4.78 -2.22 -11.63
C CYS A 191 -3.50 -2.75 -12.28
N CYS A 192 -2.98 -3.88 -11.81
CA CYS A 192 -1.66 -4.36 -12.19
C CYS A 192 -1.51 -5.89 -12.00
N SER A 193 -0.31 -6.37 -12.35
CA SER A 193 0.12 -7.77 -12.31
C SER A 193 0.09 -8.42 -10.89
N PRO A 194 0.09 -9.76 -10.76
CA PRO A 194 -0.18 -10.44 -9.48
C PRO A 194 0.92 -10.35 -8.42
N ARG A 195 2.13 -9.88 -8.75
CA ARG A 195 3.29 -9.93 -7.86
C ARG A 195 3.66 -8.53 -7.38
N VAL A 196 3.11 -8.19 -6.22
CA VAL A 196 3.32 -6.89 -5.56
C VAL A 196 4.53 -6.94 -4.62
N LEU A 197 4.84 -8.12 -4.06
CA LEU A 197 5.90 -8.28 -3.04
C LEU A 197 7.09 -9.13 -3.51
N GLY A 198 8.26 -8.78 -2.96
CA GLY A 198 9.51 -9.53 -3.10
C GLY A 198 10.54 -8.84 -3.99
N GLY A 199 11.72 -9.47 -4.10
CA GLY A 199 12.89 -8.86 -4.74
C GLY A 199 13.67 -7.95 -3.78
N LYS A 200 14.81 -7.45 -4.25
CA LYS A 200 15.65 -6.50 -3.50
C LYS A 200 15.23 -5.07 -3.86
N PRO A 201 14.99 -4.18 -2.88
CA PRO A 201 14.75 -2.77 -3.19
C PRO A 201 16.02 -2.11 -3.76
N GLY A 202 15.84 -1.25 -4.74
CA GLY A 202 16.89 -0.56 -5.50
C GLY A 202 16.69 0.95 -5.55
N TYR A 203 16.05 1.52 -4.54
CA TYR A 203 15.84 2.96 -4.40
C TYR A 203 17.16 3.75 -4.41
N ILE A 204 17.16 4.89 -5.12
CA ILE A 204 18.16 5.95 -5.02
C ILE A 204 17.42 7.27 -4.80
N PRO A 205 17.79 8.09 -3.80
CA PRO A 205 17.10 9.35 -3.51
C PRO A 205 17.03 10.32 -4.68
N PRO A 206 15.91 11.08 -4.84
CA PRO A 206 15.82 12.20 -5.77
C PRO A 206 16.92 13.23 -5.54
N THR A 207 17.41 13.83 -6.62
CA THR A 207 18.38 14.93 -6.59
C THR A 207 17.71 16.30 -6.75
N ASP A 208 16.55 16.32 -7.41
CA ASP A 208 15.81 17.52 -7.76
C ASP A 208 14.34 17.29 -7.43
N THR A 209 13.67 18.26 -6.81
CA THR A 209 12.25 18.18 -6.49
C THR A 209 11.45 19.35 -7.07
N PHE A 210 10.15 19.13 -7.25
CA PHE A 210 9.19 20.14 -7.69
C PHE A 210 8.19 20.46 -6.58
N SER A 211 7.85 21.74 -6.45
CA SER A 211 6.77 22.22 -5.57
C SER A 211 5.69 22.99 -6.35
N GLU A 212 5.90 23.20 -7.65
CA GLU A 212 4.97 23.87 -8.55
C GLU A 212 5.13 23.34 -9.98
N ASN A 213 4.12 23.57 -10.81
CA ASN A 213 4.18 23.23 -12.23
C ASN A 213 5.34 23.98 -12.90
N THR A 214 6.11 23.28 -13.72
CA THR A 214 7.32 23.83 -14.34
C THR A 214 7.57 23.25 -15.72
N THR A 215 8.59 23.79 -16.39
CA THR A 215 9.07 23.29 -17.67
C THR A 215 10.56 23.03 -17.60
N LEU A 216 10.98 21.87 -18.11
CA LEU A 216 12.37 21.45 -18.19
C LEU A 216 12.78 21.27 -19.64
N ASP A 217 14.05 21.49 -19.92
CA ASP A 217 14.69 21.11 -21.18
C ASP A 217 15.70 19.99 -20.88
N ILE A 218 15.37 18.76 -21.27
CA ILE A 218 16.19 17.58 -21.00
C ILE A 218 16.41 16.82 -22.30
N ALA A 219 17.68 16.57 -22.63
CA ALA A 219 18.06 15.88 -23.86
C ALA A 219 17.41 16.47 -25.14
N GLY A 220 17.30 17.80 -25.21
CA GLY A 220 16.69 18.50 -26.35
C GLY A 220 15.15 18.46 -26.41
N LEU A 221 14.49 17.87 -25.41
CA LEU A 221 13.03 17.81 -25.31
C LEU A 221 12.51 18.79 -24.25
N LYS A 222 11.44 19.51 -24.59
CA LYS A 222 10.70 20.33 -23.65
C LYS A 222 9.69 19.47 -22.90
N ILE A 223 9.78 19.46 -21.57
CA ILE A 223 8.94 18.64 -20.70
C ILE A 223 8.19 19.56 -19.74
N ASN A 224 6.87 19.61 -19.85
CA ASN A 224 6.04 20.32 -18.89
C ASN A 224 5.67 19.36 -17.75
N VAL A 225 6.07 19.69 -16.54
CA VAL A 225 5.75 18.95 -15.32
C VAL A 225 4.52 19.60 -14.69
N PHE A 226 3.51 18.81 -14.35
CA PHE A 226 2.30 19.31 -13.71
C PHE A 226 1.87 18.41 -12.54
N TYR A 227 1.47 19.04 -11.43
CA TYR A 227 0.96 18.34 -10.27
C TYR A 227 -0.36 17.61 -10.58
N THR A 228 -0.54 16.43 -10.01
CA THR A 228 -1.79 15.67 -10.10
C THR A 228 -2.32 15.32 -8.71
N GLY A 229 -1.54 14.62 -7.90
CA GLY A 229 -1.82 14.38 -6.48
C GLY A 229 -3.00 13.45 -6.17
N GLY A 230 -3.56 12.76 -7.16
CA GLY A 230 -4.81 12.03 -7.08
C GLY A 230 -4.66 10.66 -6.46
N GLU A 231 -3.91 9.74 -7.09
CA GLU A 231 -3.55 8.46 -6.43
C GLU A 231 -2.72 8.80 -5.18
N ALA A 232 -1.53 9.32 -5.41
CA ALA A 232 -0.62 9.67 -4.33
C ALA A 232 -0.48 11.19 -4.25
N ILE A 233 -0.45 11.74 -3.04
CA ILE A 233 -0.32 13.19 -2.86
C ILE A 233 1.03 13.74 -3.36
N SER A 234 2.01 12.87 -3.62
CA SER A 234 3.29 13.20 -4.24
C SER A 234 3.32 13.03 -5.76
N GLU A 235 2.17 12.79 -6.39
CA GLU A 235 2.09 12.43 -7.79
C GLU A 235 2.08 13.62 -8.73
N PHE A 236 2.76 13.45 -9.87
CA PHE A 236 2.77 14.42 -10.95
C PHE A 236 2.84 13.74 -12.33
N GLY A 237 2.35 14.46 -13.33
CA GLY A 237 2.39 14.08 -14.74
C GLY A 237 3.41 14.87 -15.56
N LEU A 238 3.70 14.35 -16.75
CA LEU A 238 4.55 14.98 -17.76
C LEU A 238 3.77 15.20 -19.05
N HIS A 239 3.89 16.37 -19.66
CA HIS A 239 3.41 16.64 -21.01
C HIS A 239 4.61 16.97 -21.91
N ILE A 240 4.73 16.26 -23.03
CA ILE A 240 5.80 16.39 -24.02
C ILE A 240 5.18 16.89 -25.33
N PRO A 241 5.15 18.22 -25.56
CA PRO A 241 4.43 18.82 -26.70
C PRO A 241 4.92 18.34 -28.07
N GLU A 242 6.22 18.13 -28.21
CA GLU A 242 6.87 17.68 -29.46
C GLU A 242 6.32 16.33 -29.94
N PHE A 243 5.86 15.50 -28.99
CA PHE A 243 5.32 14.18 -29.26
C PHE A 243 3.80 14.12 -29.08
N ASP A 244 3.18 15.21 -28.65
CA ASP A 244 1.73 15.28 -28.37
C ASP A 244 1.29 14.20 -27.37
N MET A 245 2.08 14.04 -26.30
CA MET A 245 1.93 12.97 -25.31
C MET A 245 1.80 13.48 -23.88
N VAL A 246 0.95 12.81 -23.11
CA VAL A 246 0.91 12.94 -21.65
C VAL A 246 1.27 11.61 -20.99
N LEU A 247 2.12 11.67 -19.96
CA LEU A 247 2.38 10.60 -19.01
C LEU A 247 1.72 11.00 -17.68
N ILE A 248 0.82 10.17 -17.14
CA ILE A 248 -0.04 10.54 -16.00
C ILE A 248 0.05 9.58 -14.81
N GLY A 249 1.15 8.85 -14.67
CA GLY A 249 1.36 7.91 -13.56
C GLY A 249 0.20 6.92 -13.40
N ASP A 250 -0.38 6.92 -12.21
CA ASP A 250 -1.49 6.10 -11.73
C ASP A 250 -2.79 6.90 -11.50
N GLU A 251 -2.88 8.11 -12.06
CA GLU A 251 -4.14 8.84 -12.13
C GLU A 251 -5.17 8.16 -13.05
N PHE A 252 -4.70 7.30 -13.95
CA PHE A 252 -5.52 6.61 -14.93
C PHE A 252 -4.96 5.21 -15.27
N PHE A 253 -5.72 4.17 -14.92
CA PHE A 253 -5.36 2.77 -15.16
C PHE A 253 -6.58 1.90 -15.53
N TYR A 254 -6.36 0.61 -15.77
CA TYR A 254 -7.38 -0.33 -16.25
C TYR A 254 -8.46 -0.72 -15.22
N ALA A 255 -8.80 0.17 -14.29
CA ALA A 255 -9.87 -0.05 -13.33
C ALA A 255 -10.35 1.27 -12.73
N LEU A 256 -11.52 1.24 -12.09
CA LEU A 256 -11.96 2.33 -11.23
C LEU A 256 -10.92 2.57 -10.12
N ALA A 257 -10.54 3.83 -9.90
CA ALA A 257 -9.58 4.21 -8.88
C ALA A 257 -10.12 3.98 -7.45
N ASN A 258 -9.23 3.61 -6.53
CA ASN A 258 -9.55 3.58 -5.10
C ASN A 258 -9.48 5.01 -4.57
N ILE A 259 -10.57 5.62 -4.07
CA ILE A 259 -10.50 6.93 -3.37
C ILE A 259 -9.99 6.73 -1.93
N HIS A 260 -10.23 5.57 -1.35
CA HIS A 260 -9.56 5.11 -0.15
C HIS A 260 -9.45 3.58 -0.23
N SER A 261 -8.41 3.00 0.40
CA SER A 261 -8.12 1.56 0.28
C SER A 261 -8.45 0.82 1.57
N ILE A 262 -9.16 -0.32 1.45
CA ILE A 262 -9.55 -1.15 2.61
C ILE A 262 -8.38 -1.78 3.36
N ARG A 263 -7.14 -1.73 2.81
CA ARG A 263 -5.94 -2.09 3.58
C ARG A 263 -5.75 -1.18 4.81
N GLY A 264 -6.30 0.05 4.73
CA GLY A 264 -6.14 1.13 5.69
C GLY A 264 -5.03 2.07 5.22
N SER A 265 -5.38 3.12 4.50
CA SER A 265 -4.47 4.17 4.01
C SER A 265 -4.99 5.54 4.44
N LYS A 266 -4.22 6.61 4.18
CA LYS A 266 -4.80 7.96 4.16
C LYS A 266 -5.89 8.01 3.06
N PRO A 267 -6.97 8.79 3.23
CA PRO A 267 -7.92 9.06 2.15
C PRO A 267 -7.23 9.85 1.05
N ARG A 268 -7.58 9.55 -0.21
CA ARG A 268 -7.23 10.39 -1.35
C ARG A 268 -8.21 11.54 -1.48
N LEU A 269 -7.76 12.62 -2.09
CA LEU A 269 -8.57 13.81 -2.34
C LEU A 269 -9.23 13.67 -3.72
N PRO A 270 -10.56 13.50 -3.83
CA PRO A 270 -11.22 13.38 -5.13
C PRO A 270 -10.92 14.55 -6.07
N GLU A 271 -10.76 15.76 -5.54
CA GLU A 271 -10.42 16.97 -6.29
C GLU A 271 -9.14 16.81 -7.12
N ASN A 272 -8.14 16.13 -6.54
CA ASN A 272 -6.85 15.94 -7.20
C ASN A 272 -6.98 15.04 -8.42
N TYR A 273 -7.71 13.92 -8.30
CA TYR A 273 -8.07 13.08 -9.45
C TYR A 273 -8.82 13.87 -10.53
N LEU A 274 -9.81 14.68 -10.13
CA LEU A 274 -10.57 15.49 -11.11
C LEU A 274 -9.66 16.46 -11.84
N ASN A 275 -8.78 17.18 -11.13
CA ASN A 275 -7.84 18.14 -11.71
C ASN A 275 -6.82 17.45 -12.63
N ALA A 276 -6.31 16.27 -12.25
CA ALA A 276 -5.39 15.49 -13.06
C ALA A 276 -6.00 15.10 -14.41
N LEU A 277 -7.23 14.56 -14.37
CA LEU A 277 -7.95 14.13 -15.56
C LEU A 277 -8.45 15.33 -16.40
N ASP A 278 -8.84 16.43 -15.76
CA ASP A 278 -9.20 17.67 -16.43
C ASP A 278 -7.99 18.29 -17.17
N THR A 279 -6.78 18.20 -16.60
CA THR A 279 -5.54 18.61 -17.29
C THR A 279 -5.34 17.85 -18.60
N VAL A 280 -5.58 16.53 -18.62
CA VAL A 280 -5.51 15.73 -19.86
C VAL A 280 -6.62 16.12 -20.85
N ARG A 281 -7.82 16.44 -20.36
CA ARG A 281 -8.94 16.92 -21.18
C ARG A 281 -8.67 18.30 -21.79
N GLU A 282 -7.90 19.14 -21.12
CA GLU A 282 -7.49 20.45 -21.63
C GLU A 282 -6.38 20.33 -22.67
N ILE A 283 -5.35 19.51 -22.41
CA ILE A 283 -4.24 19.26 -23.35
C ILE A 283 -4.73 18.54 -24.61
N LYS A 284 -5.66 17.58 -24.45
CA LYS A 284 -6.19 16.71 -25.52
C LYS A 284 -5.09 15.97 -26.28
N PRO A 285 -4.20 15.24 -25.62
CA PRO A 285 -3.04 14.65 -26.29
C PRO A 285 -3.45 13.58 -27.32
N GLU A 286 -2.61 13.37 -28.33
CA GLU A 286 -2.74 12.24 -29.25
C GLU A 286 -2.32 10.92 -28.59
N TRP A 287 -1.43 10.96 -27.61
CA TRP A 287 -1.01 9.80 -26.83
C TRP A 287 -1.17 10.00 -25.32
N LEU A 288 -1.72 9.00 -24.65
CA LEU A 288 -1.75 8.90 -23.20
C LEU A 288 -0.97 7.67 -22.74
N LEU A 289 -0.01 7.88 -21.86
CA LEU A 289 0.81 6.86 -21.23
C LEU A 289 0.67 6.97 -19.71
N GLY A 290 1.02 5.90 -19.00
CA GLY A 290 0.97 5.82 -17.55
C GLY A 290 1.74 4.61 -17.06
N SER A 291 1.79 4.44 -15.75
CA SER A 291 2.62 3.41 -15.10
C SER A 291 1.90 2.06 -14.97
N HIS A 292 0.60 2.03 -15.25
CA HIS A 292 -0.24 0.82 -15.23
C HIS A 292 -1.12 0.63 -16.48
N ILE A 293 -0.80 1.32 -17.58
CA ILE A 293 -1.46 1.14 -18.89
C ILE A 293 -0.45 0.92 -20.00
N MET A 294 -0.92 0.32 -21.10
CA MET A 294 -0.28 0.43 -22.39
C MET A 294 -0.56 1.80 -23.04
N PRO A 295 0.34 2.31 -23.89
CA PRO A 295 0.12 3.56 -24.62
C PRO A 295 -1.21 3.55 -25.38
N ILE A 296 -2.03 4.57 -25.14
CA ILE A 296 -3.30 4.78 -25.83
C ILE A 296 -3.09 5.86 -26.88
N GLN A 297 -3.50 5.58 -28.12
CA GLN A 297 -3.48 6.55 -29.21
C GLN A 297 -4.89 7.00 -29.58
N GLY A 298 -5.02 8.29 -29.89
CA GLY A 298 -6.17 8.90 -30.53
C GLY A 298 -6.90 9.87 -29.61
N ARG A 299 -6.92 11.16 -29.99
CA ARG A 299 -7.52 12.25 -29.20
C ARG A 299 -8.93 11.95 -28.73
N ASP A 300 -9.84 11.59 -29.63
CA ASP A 300 -11.25 11.36 -29.28
C ASP A 300 -11.43 10.18 -28.33
N LYS A 301 -10.64 9.12 -28.52
CA LYS A 301 -10.63 7.93 -27.66
C LYS A 301 -10.14 8.27 -26.26
N ILE A 302 -9.02 8.99 -26.17
CA ILE A 302 -8.46 9.48 -24.89
C ILE A 302 -9.48 10.39 -24.20
N GLN A 303 -10.10 11.33 -24.94
CA GLN A 303 -11.12 12.21 -24.38
C GLN A 303 -12.30 11.43 -23.80
N GLN A 304 -12.82 10.44 -24.54
CA GLN A 304 -13.92 9.61 -24.06
C GLN A 304 -13.54 8.88 -22.77
N TYR A 305 -12.37 8.24 -22.76
CA TYR A 305 -11.94 7.38 -21.65
C TYR A 305 -11.67 8.19 -20.39
N VAL A 306 -10.86 9.24 -20.51
CA VAL A 306 -10.52 10.13 -19.40
C VAL A 306 -11.75 10.84 -18.87
N THR A 307 -12.64 11.31 -19.75
CA THR A 307 -13.90 11.95 -19.31
C THR A 307 -14.78 10.97 -18.54
N THR A 308 -14.90 9.71 -19.00
CA THR A 308 -15.74 8.73 -18.30
C THR A 308 -15.17 8.36 -16.93
N SER A 309 -13.85 8.16 -16.80
CA SER A 309 -13.21 7.92 -15.51
C SER A 309 -13.34 9.10 -14.55
N ARG A 310 -13.15 10.32 -15.07
CA ARG A 310 -13.33 11.56 -14.33
C ARG A 310 -14.76 11.73 -13.83
N ASP A 311 -15.75 11.45 -14.68
CA ASP A 311 -17.17 11.53 -14.33
C ASP A 311 -17.59 10.42 -13.36
N ALA A 312 -16.98 9.22 -13.43
CA ALA A 312 -17.22 8.16 -12.45
C ALA A 312 -16.77 8.57 -11.03
N ILE A 313 -15.59 9.19 -10.91
CA ILE A 313 -15.08 9.71 -9.63
C ILE A 313 -16.00 10.82 -9.11
N GLN A 314 -16.32 11.82 -9.94
CA GLN A 314 -17.21 12.90 -9.51
C GLN A 314 -18.62 12.38 -9.19
N TYR A 315 -19.15 11.40 -9.92
CA TYR A 315 -20.46 10.82 -9.64
C TYR A 315 -20.50 10.18 -8.25
N LEU A 316 -19.52 9.34 -7.92
CA LEU A 316 -19.45 8.70 -6.60
C LEU A 316 -19.34 9.73 -5.48
N TRP A 317 -18.55 10.77 -5.70
CA TRP A 317 -18.40 11.86 -4.74
C TRP A 317 -19.70 12.67 -4.58
N ASP A 318 -20.22 13.26 -5.64
CA ASP A 318 -21.38 14.16 -5.61
C ASP A 318 -22.66 13.41 -5.17
N GLN A 319 -22.88 12.20 -5.70
CA GLN A 319 -24.03 11.41 -5.28
C GLN A 319 -23.85 10.87 -3.86
N GLY A 320 -22.62 10.50 -3.45
CA GLY A 320 -22.31 10.14 -2.07
C GLY A 320 -22.72 11.24 -1.10
N ILE A 321 -22.25 12.48 -1.33
CA ILE A 321 -22.63 13.66 -0.54
C ILE A 321 -24.14 13.92 -0.58
N ARG A 322 -24.78 13.79 -1.75
CA ARG A 322 -26.23 13.94 -1.88
C ARG A 322 -27.01 12.94 -1.03
N TYR A 323 -26.56 11.68 -0.92
CA TYR A 323 -27.21 10.67 -0.08
C TYR A 323 -26.88 10.83 1.41
N ILE A 324 -25.66 11.27 1.75
CA ILE A 324 -25.32 11.70 3.12
C ILE A 324 -26.26 12.81 3.58
N ASN A 325 -26.50 13.83 2.75
CA ASN A 325 -27.44 14.90 3.03
C ASN A 325 -28.92 14.44 3.12
N LYS A 326 -29.23 13.22 2.68
CA LYS A 326 -30.54 12.57 2.88
C LYS A 326 -30.58 11.69 4.13
N GLY A 327 -29.53 11.69 4.94
CA GLY A 327 -29.43 10.92 6.18
C GLY A 327 -28.98 9.47 5.99
N TYR A 328 -28.39 9.11 4.85
CA TYR A 328 -27.91 7.75 4.63
C TYR A 328 -26.68 7.48 5.49
N THR A 329 -26.71 6.37 6.21
CA THR A 329 -25.58 5.80 6.95
C THR A 329 -24.55 5.17 6.00
N PRO A 330 -23.32 4.86 6.46
CA PRO A 330 -22.36 4.12 5.67
C PRO A 330 -22.91 2.82 5.08
N ALA A 331 -23.67 2.04 5.85
CA ALA A 331 -24.25 0.78 5.38
C ALA A 331 -25.27 1.02 4.26
N GLU A 332 -26.12 2.05 4.37
CA GLU A 332 -27.09 2.38 3.32
C GLU A 332 -26.40 2.92 2.06
N LEU A 333 -25.29 3.66 2.19
CA LEU A 333 -24.47 4.06 1.05
C LEU A 333 -23.89 2.85 0.32
N GLN A 334 -23.40 1.83 1.04
CA GLN A 334 -22.93 0.59 0.41
C GLN A 334 -24.04 -0.10 -0.40
N GLN A 335 -25.28 -0.08 0.10
CA GLN A 335 -26.43 -0.65 -0.62
C GLN A 335 -26.86 0.20 -1.82
N GLN A 336 -26.83 1.52 -1.68
CA GLN A 336 -27.20 2.46 -2.74
C GLN A 336 -26.19 2.44 -3.90
N PHE A 337 -24.91 2.26 -3.59
CA PHE A 337 -23.81 2.24 -4.55
C PHE A 337 -23.23 0.84 -4.72
N ARG A 338 -24.09 -0.17 -4.94
CA ARG A 338 -23.61 -1.53 -5.25
C ARG A 338 -22.84 -1.58 -6.57
N GLU A 339 -23.32 -0.86 -7.56
CA GLU A 339 -22.77 -0.81 -8.91
C GLU A 339 -22.69 0.64 -9.39
N LEU A 340 -21.81 0.86 -10.36
CA LEU A 340 -21.73 2.12 -11.08
C LEU A 340 -22.85 2.14 -12.15
N PRO A 341 -23.50 3.28 -12.44
CA PRO A 341 -24.48 3.34 -13.52
C PRO A 341 -23.86 2.90 -14.86
N GLU A 342 -24.64 2.21 -15.70
CA GLU A 342 -24.19 1.66 -16.99
C GLU A 342 -23.51 2.71 -17.89
N TYR A 343 -23.98 3.95 -17.88
CA TYR A 343 -23.41 5.04 -18.69
C TYR A 343 -22.04 5.56 -18.19
N LEU A 344 -21.60 5.13 -17.00
CA LEU A 344 -20.27 5.39 -16.45
C LEU A 344 -19.41 4.13 -16.39
N ASP A 345 -19.96 2.98 -16.76
CA ASP A 345 -19.29 1.67 -16.72
C ASP A 345 -18.63 1.38 -18.08
N LEU A 346 -17.36 1.75 -18.18
CA LEU A 346 -16.53 1.72 -19.37
C LEU A 346 -15.38 0.74 -19.16
N ASP A 347 -15.34 -0.28 -20.00
CA ASP A 347 -14.27 -1.27 -20.01
C ASP A 347 -12.94 -0.68 -20.55
N PRO A 348 -11.79 -0.97 -19.92
CA PRO A 348 -11.62 -1.50 -18.55
C PRO A 348 -11.60 -0.40 -17.46
N PHE A 349 -11.59 0.88 -17.86
CA PHE A 349 -11.16 2.02 -17.04
C PHE A 349 -12.04 2.43 -15.86
N THR A 350 -13.31 2.01 -15.80
CA THR A 350 -14.19 2.30 -14.66
C THR A 350 -14.84 1.04 -14.10
N ARG A 351 -14.41 -0.13 -14.58
CA ARG A 351 -14.83 -1.42 -14.06
C ARG A 351 -14.30 -1.59 -12.64
N PRO A 352 -15.08 -2.18 -11.71
CA PRO A 352 -14.73 -2.22 -10.30
C PRO A 352 -13.69 -3.31 -9.96
N MET A 353 -12.59 -3.36 -10.71
CA MET A 353 -11.54 -4.37 -10.58
C MET A 353 -10.51 -4.03 -9.49
N TYR A 354 -10.40 -2.74 -9.14
CA TYR A 354 -9.51 -2.21 -8.10
C TYR A 354 -10.31 -1.43 -7.05
N GLY A 355 -10.75 -0.21 -7.37
CA GLY A 355 -11.79 0.50 -6.63
C GLY A 355 -13.18 -0.07 -6.93
N THR A 356 -14.13 0.15 -6.02
CA THR A 356 -15.53 -0.24 -6.23
C THR A 356 -16.48 0.75 -5.55
N PRO A 357 -17.62 1.09 -6.19
CA PRO A 357 -18.59 2.05 -5.66
C PRO A 357 -19.00 1.79 -4.20
N TRP A 358 -19.23 0.53 -3.83
CA TRP A 358 -19.70 0.15 -2.49
C TRP A 358 -18.60 0.17 -1.43
N ILE A 359 -17.33 0.34 -1.80
CA ILE A 359 -16.24 0.63 -0.86
C ILE A 359 -16.03 2.13 -0.75
N ILE A 360 -16.05 2.83 -1.89
CA ILE A 360 -15.75 4.26 -1.97
C ILE A 360 -16.82 5.12 -1.27
N ALA A 361 -18.11 4.86 -1.53
CA ALA A 361 -19.20 5.67 -1.00
C ALA A 361 -19.24 5.77 0.56
N PRO A 362 -19.13 4.68 1.33
CA PRO A 362 -19.08 4.78 2.81
C PRO A 362 -17.81 5.43 3.35
N GLU A 363 -16.70 5.40 2.61
CA GLU A 363 -15.45 6.06 3.04
C GLU A 363 -15.59 7.59 2.96
N LEU A 364 -16.32 8.11 1.96
CA LEU A 364 -16.71 9.52 1.91
C LEU A 364 -17.47 9.94 3.18
N TYR A 365 -18.38 9.10 3.69
CA TYR A 365 -19.09 9.41 4.94
C TYR A 365 -18.11 9.62 6.10
N THR A 366 -17.10 8.77 6.23
CA THR A 366 -16.11 8.88 7.32
C THR A 366 -15.28 10.15 7.20
N GLY A 367 -14.90 10.55 5.98
CA GLY A 367 -14.15 11.77 5.73
C GLY A 367 -14.94 13.06 5.93
N TRP A 368 -16.25 13.06 5.63
CA TRP A 368 -17.09 14.27 5.66
C TRP A 368 -17.94 14.43 6.91
N VAL A 369 -18.29 13.33 7.57
CA VAL A 369 -19.16 13.33 8.75
C VAL A 369 -18.35 12.90 9.97
N SER A 370 -18.13 11.60 10.14
CA SER A 370 -17.30 10.98 11.18
C SER A 370 -17.44 9.45 11.06
N TRP A 371 -16.87 8.70 12.00
CA TRP A 371 -17.20 7.29 12.23
C TRP A 371 -18.65 7.09 12.72
N PHE A 372 -19.26 8.13 13.29
CA PHE A 372 -20.56 8.08 13.95
C PHE A 372 -21.73 8.10 12.95
N SER A 373 -22.63 7.12 13.04
CA SER A 373 -23.81 6.97 12.16
C SER A 373 -24.90 8.03 12.38
N GLY A 374 -24.88 8.71 13.52
CA GLY A 374 -25.96 9.59 13.96
C GLY A 374 -26.94 8.91 14.95
N ASP A 375 -26.96 7.58 15.03
CA ASP A 375 -27.83 6.84 15.96
C ASP A 375 -27.22 6.80 17.36
N ALA A 376 -28.00 7.20 18.38
CA ALA A 376 -27.52 7.25 19.76
C ALA A 376 -27.04 5.89 20.32
N THR A 377 -27.53 4.78 19.78
CA THR A 377 -27.10 3.42 20.16
C THR A 377 -25.67 3.09 19.71
N ASP A 378 -25.17 3.78 18.68
CA ASP A 378 -23.80 3.63 18.17
C ASP A 378 -22.80 4.53 18.91
N LEU A 379 -23.25 5.46 19.76
CA LEU A 379 -22.37 6.40 20.46
C LEU A 379 -21.50 5.71 21.53
N SER A 380 -22.07 4.73 22.22
CA SER A 380 -21.36 3.89 23.20
C SER A 380 -21.99 2.49 23.21
N PRO A 381 -21.68 1.65 22.20
CA PRO A 381 -22.34 0.36 22.05
C PRO A 381 -21.89 -0.61 23.14
N THR A 382 -22.75 -1.59 23.44
CA THR A 382 -22.35 -2.75 24.25
C THR A 382 -21.12 -3.41 23.63
N ALA A 383 -20.16 -3.82 24.48
CA ALA A 383 -18.94 -4.48 24.04
C ALA A 383 -19.25 -5.62 23.03
N PRO A 384 -18.51 -5.75 21.91
CA PRO A 384 -18.88 -6.63 20.80
C PRO A 384 -19.15 -8.09 21.20
N VAL A 385 -18.35 -8.66 22.10
CA VAL A 385 -18.52 -10.04 22.58
C VAL A 385 -19.76 -10.23 23.45
N GLU A 386 -20.09 -9.23 24.27
CA GLU A 386 -21.27 -9.27 25.13
C GLU A 386 -22.55 -9.07 24.31
N LYS A 387 -22.52 -8.17 23.31
CA LYS A 387 -23.61 -8.03 22.34
C LYS A 387 -23.86 -9.36 21.61
N ALA A 388 -22.81 -10.03 21.13
CA ALA A 388 -22.93 -11.33 20.47
C ALA A 388 -23.54 -12.39 21.39
N ARG A 389 -23.07 -12.50 22.65
CA ARG A 389 -23.60 -13.44 23.65
C ARG A 389 -25.10 -13.27 23.87
N ARG A 390 -25.55 -12.03 24.10
CA ARG A 390 -26.97 -11.72 24.31
C ARG A 390 -27.82 -12.00 23.09
N MET A 391 -27.34 -11.65 21.89
CA MET A 391 -28.08 -11.93 20.65
C MET A 391 -28.23 -13.44 20.42
N VAL A 392 -27.17 -14.22 20.62
CA VAL A 392 -27.20 -15.68 20.49
C VAL A 392 -28.15 -16.32 21.50
N GLU A 393 -28.15 -15.85 22.75
CA GLU A 393 -29.11 -16.28 23.77
C GLU A 393 -30.57 -16.00 23.35
N LEU A 394 -30.85 -14.77 22.90
CA LEU A 394 -32.18 -14.38 22.40
C LEU A 394 -32.62 -15.20 21.17
N MET A 395 -31.69 -15.61 20.32
CA MET A 395 -31.95 -16.47 19.15
C MET A 395 -32.14 -17.94 19.51
N GLY A 396 -32.04 -18.32 20.79
CA GLY A 396 -32.25 -19.70 21.27
C GLY A 396 -30.97 -20.53 21.39
N GLY A 397 -29.82 -19.88 21.56
CA GLY A 397 -28.54 -20.51 21.83
C GLY A 397 -27.71 -20.84 20.59
N ARG A 398 -26.46 -21.24 20.84
CA ARG A 398 -25.43 -21.47 19.81
C ARG A 398 -25.90 -22.43 18.71
N ASP A 399 -26.46 -23.58 19.07
CA ASP A 399 -26.81 -24.63 18.10
C ASP A 399 -27.94 -24.19 17.16
N ARG A 400 -28.90 -23.41 17.67
CA ARG A 400 -29.98 -22.85 16.83
C ARG A 400 -29.43 -21.82 15.85
N VAL A 401 -28.57 -20.92 16.30
CA VAL A 401 -27.92 -19.94 15.42
C VAL A 401 -27.08 -20.63 14.36
N PHE A 402 -26.31 -21.65 14.74
CA PHE A 402 -25.51 -22.43 13.80
C PHE A 402 -26.38 -23.16 12.77
N ALA A 403 -27.48 -23.79 13.19
CA ALA A 403 -28.41 -24.47 12.28
C ALA A 403 -29.05 -23.50 11.26
N GLU A 404 -29.44 -22.29 11.68
CA GLU A 404 -29.95 -21.27 10.74
C GLU A 404 -28.85 -20.75 9.82
N ALA A 405 -27.61 -20.61 10.30
CA ALA A 405 -26.48 -20.25 9.45
C ALA A 405 -26.20 -21.32 8.38
N GLU A 406 -26.26 -22.60 8.75
CA GLU A 406 -26.04 -23.71 7.82
C GLU A 406 -27.15 -23.77 6.76
N LYS A 407 -28.40 -23.53 7.18
CA LYS A 407 -29.55 -23.42 6.28
C LYS A 407 -29.39 -22.24 5.31
N ALA A 408 -28.97 -21.07 5.80
CA ALA A 408 -28.70 -19.90 4.96
C ALA A 408 -27.60 -20.19 3.91
N PHE A 409 -26.50 -20.82 4.35
CA PHE A 409 -25.42 -21.25 3.46
C PHE A 409 -25.91 -22.21 2.38
N LYS A 410 -26.67 -23.26 2.75
CA LYS A 410 -27.26 -24.24 1.81
C LYS A 410 -28.24 -23.61 0.83
N ALA A 411 -28.91 -22.53 1.23
CA ALA A 411 -29.80 -21.74 0.38
C ALA A 411 -29.06 -20.73 -0.53
N GLY A 412 -27.73 -20.61 -0.39
CA GLY A 412 -26.91 -19.68 -1.16
C GLY A 412 -26.80 -18.27 -0.56
N ASP A 413 -27.44 -18.00 0.59
CA ASP A 413 -27.32 -16.75 1.35
C ASP A 413 -26.07 -16.78 2.23
N VAL A 414 -24.92 -16.78 1.55
CA VAL A 414 -23.61 -16.94 2.19
C VAL A 414 -23.22 -15.72 3.03
N GLN A 415 -23.71 -14.52 2.70
CA GLN A 415 -23.42 -13.35 3.51
C GLN A 415 -24.10 -13.44 4.88
N PHE A 416 -25.39 -13.80 4.91
CA PHE A 416 -26.11 -13.94 6.17
C PHE A 416 -25.56 -15.11 7.00
N ALA A 417 -25.18 -16.23 6.37
CA ALA A 417 -24.49 -17.33 7.05
C ALA A 417 -23.17 -16.87 7.72
N ALA A 418 -22.38 -16.02 7.04
CA ALA A 418 -21.16 -15.45 7.61
C ALA A 418 -21.44 -14.51 8.78
N GLU A 419 -22.52 -13.73 8.74
CA GLU A 419 -22.94 -12.82 9.82
C GLU A 419 -23.40 -13.58 11.08
N LEU A 420 -24.19 -14.65 10.90
CA LEU A 420 -24.63 -15.51 12.00
C LEU A 420 -23.45 -16.22 12.67
N THR A 421 -22.57 -16.83 11.87
CA THR A 421 -21.37 -17.52 12.38
C THR A 421 -20.35 -16.55 12.99
N GLN A 422 -20.28 -15.30 12.53
CA GLN A 422 -19.44 -14.27 13.16
C GLN A 422 -19.80 -14.04 14.63
N MET A 423 -21.08 -14.09 15.01
CA MET A 423 -21.46 -13.97 16.42
C MET A 423 -20.89 -15.13 17.25
N LEU A 424 -20.97 -16.36 16.74
CA LEU A 424 -20.45 -17.55 17.41
C LEU A 424 -18.92 -17.51 17.55
N VAL A 425 -18.22 -17.21 16.45
CA VAL A 425 -16.75 -17.07 16.44
C VAL A 425 -16.28 -15.97 17.38
N ARG A 426 -17.07 -14.89 17.56
CA ARG A 426 -16.73 -13.81 18.49
C ARG A 426 -16.87 -14.23 19.97
N ILE A 427 -17.84 -15.09 20.28
CA ILE A 427 -18.05 -15.62 21.63
C ILE A 427 -16.97 -16.64 21.99
N ASP A 428 -16.67 -17.55 21.06
CA ASP A 428 -15.66 -18.58 21.22
C ASP A 428 -14.79 -18.69 19.95
N HIS A 429 -13.53 -18.24 20.07
CA HIS A 429 -12.55 -18.26 18.99
C HIS A 429 -12.13 -19.70 18.61
N GLN A 430 -12.48 -20.70 19.43
CA GLN A 430 -12.24 -22.12 19.20
C GLN A 430 -13.49 -22.89 18.74
N ASP A 431 -14.61 -22.21 18.44
CA ASP A 431 -15.77 -22.85 17.79
C ASP A 431 -15.44 -23.16 16.33
N TRP A 432 -14.81 -24.32 16.11
CA TRP A 432 -14.33 -24.74 14.80
C TRP A 432 -15.44 -24.98 13.79
N GLU A 433 -16.62 -25.42 14.21
CA GLU A 433 -17.75 -25.60 13.28
C GLU A 433 -18.21 -24.24 12.74
N ALA A 434 -18.37 -23.24 13.62
CA ALA A 434 -18.72 -21.88 13.21
C ALA A 434 -17.62 -21.25 12.34
N ARG A 435 -16.34 -21.46 12.68
CA ARG A 435 -15.22 -21.00 11.86
C ARG A 435 -15.23 -21.62 10.47
N TYR A 436 -15.45 -22.92 10.34
CA TYR A 436 -15.50 -23.60 9.04
C TYR A 436 -16.66 -23.14 8.17
N LEU A 437 -17.86 -23.00 8.74
CA LEU A 437 -19.01 -22.50 8.00
C LEU A 437 -18.83 -21.04 7.58
N LYS A 438 -18.26 -20.20 8.46
CA LYS A 438 -17.88 -18.82 8.11
C LYS A 438 -16.84 -18.79 7.00
N ALA A 439 -15.79 -19.62 7.07
CA ALA A 439 -14.75 -19.71 6.06
C ALA A 439 -15.31 -20.13 4.70
N ALA A 440 -16.20 -21.14 4.67
CA ALA A 440 -16.88 -21.56 3.45
C ALA A 440 -17.77 -20.45 2.88
N SER A 441 -18.48 -19.72 3.74
CA SER A 441 -19.29 -18.58 3.34
C SER A 441 -18.47 -17.44 2.72
N LEU A 442 -17.36 -17.05 3.36
CA LEU A 442 -16.43 -16.06 2.80
C LEU A 442 -15.81 -16.55 1.50
N ARG A 443 -15.41 -17.83 1.41
CA ARG A 443 -14.86 -18.42 0.18
C ARG A 443 -15.86 -18.40 -0.97
N ALA A 444 -17.11 -18.77 -0.71
CA ALA A 444 -18.18 -18.74 -1.72
C ALA A 444 -18.44 -17.32 -2.22
N ARG A 445 -18.38 -16.32 -1.32
CA ARG A 445 -18.46 -14.91 -1.71
C ARG A 445 -17.25 -14.48 -2.53
N GLY A 446 -16.04 -14.79 -2.07
CA GLY A 446 -14.79 -14.47 -2.77
C GLY A 446 -14.74 -15.06 -4.18
N TYR A 447 -15.19 -16.30 -4.39
CA TYR A 447 -15.22 -16.91 -5.72
C TYR A 447 -16.19 -16.26 -6.71
N ARG A 448 -17.23 -15.59 -6.22
CA ARG A 448 -18.18 -14.82 -7.05
C ARG A 448 -17.80 -13.34 -7.18
N GLU A 449 -16.84 -12.88 -6.38
CA GLU A 449 -16.45 -11.48 -6.32
C GLU A 449 -15.63 -11.09 -7.55
N LEU A 450 -16.04 -9.98 -8.17
CA LEU A 450 -15.41 -9.42 -9.35
C LEU A 450 -14.19 -8.58 -8.97
N ASN A 451 -14.32 -7.80 -7.89
CA ASN A 451 -13.25 -6.95 -7.43
C ASN A 451 -12.09 -7.80 -6.88
N THR A 452 -10.89 -7.62 -7.45
CA THR A 452 -9.72 -8.46 -7.13
C THR A 452 -9.30 -8.35 -5.66
N ILE A 453 -9.43 -7.17 -5.08
CA ILE A 453 -9.10 -6.87 -3.69
C ILE A 453 -10.10 -7.51 -2.73
N ALA A 454 -11.40 -7.30 -2.95
CA ALA A 454 -12.43 -7.88 -2.12
C ALA A 454 -12.40 -9.41 -2.21
N ARG A 455 -12.13 -9.97 -3.40
CA ARG A 455 -11.88 -11.40 -3.61
C ARG A 455 -10.73 -11.88 -2.73
N ALA A 456 -9.56 -11.26 -2.81
CA ALA A 456 -8.41 -11.63 -1.99
C ALA A 456 -8.74 -11.55 -0.49
N TRP A 457 -9.44 -10.49 -0.06
CA TRP A 457 -9.81 -10.29 1.34
C TRP A 457 -10.72 -11.40 1.86
N TYR A 458 -11.73 -11.80 1.08
CA TYR A 458 -12.61 -12.90 1.42
C TYR A 458 -11.87 -14.25 1.49
N LEU A 459 -11.01 -14.53 0.52
CA LEU A 459 -10.27 -15.79 0.45
C LEU A 459 -9.19 -15.90 1.54
N ASN A 460 -8.45 -14.83 1.81
CA ASN A 460 -7.50 -14.76 2.91
C ASN A 460 -8.21 -14.84 4.26
N GLY A 461 -9.39 -14.22 4.41
CA GLY A 461 -10.22 -14.36 5.60
C GLY A 461 -10.70 -15.79 5.84
N ALA A 462 -11.06 -16.52 4.78
CA ALA A 462 -11.37 -17.94 4.89
C ALA A 462 -10.14 -18.77 5.34
N ASN A 463 -8.96 -18.44 4.83
CA ASN A 463 -7.71 -19.09 5.24
C ASN A 463 -7.34 -18.80 6.71
N GLU A 464 -7.58 -17.57 7.20
CA GLU A 464 -7.44 -17.22 8.62
C GLU A 464 -8.36 -18.07 9.51
N LEU A 465 -9.64 -18.13 9.16
CA LEU A 465 -10.65 -18.88 9.90
C LEU A 465 -10.33 -20.38 9.95
N GLU A 466 -9.66 -20.92 8.94
CA GLU A 466 -9.20 -22.31 8.89
C GLU A 466 -7.83 -22.55 9.56
N GLY A 467 -7.21 -21.52 10.15
CA GLY A 467 -5.90 -21.61 10.80
C GLY A 467 -4.72 -21.77 9.83
N LYS A 468 -4.96 -21.60 8.52
CA LYS A 468 -3.92 -21.64 7.49
C LYS A 468 -3.01 -20.42 7.56
N VAL A 469 -3.53 -19.28 8.01
CA VAL A 469 -2.76 -18.04 8.15
C VAL A 469 -2.56 -17.72 9.63
N ASP A 470 -1.33 -17.34 9.99
CA ASP A 470 -0.97 -16.77 11.30
C ASP A 470 -0.68 -15.28 11.15
N PRO A 471 -1.63 -14.39 11.54
CA PRO A 471 -1.46 -12.95 11.43
C PRO A 471 -0.23 -12.39 12.17
N GLY A 472 0.14 -12.97 13.31
CA GLY A 472 1.29 -12.52 14.08
C GLY A 472 2.61 -12.79 13.36
N LYS A 473 2.70 -13.92 12.65
CA LYS A 473 3.86 -14.19 11.79
C LYS A 473 3.89 -13.29 10.57
N LEU A 474 2.75 -12.97 9.96
CA LEU A 474 2.67 -12.02 8.84
C LEU A 474 3.15 -10.63 9.23
N ILE A 475 2.69 -10.12 10.38
CA ILE A 475 3.14 -8.83 10.91
C ILE A 475 4.66 -8.83 11.13
N LYS A 476 5.21 -9.87 11.77
CA LYS A 476 6.67 -10.01 11.96
C LYS A 476 7.44 -10.04 10.64
N MET A 477 6.93 -10.77 9.65
CA MET A 477 7.52 -10.85 8.31
C MET A 477 7.49 -9.47 7.62
N GLY A 478 6.34 -8.79 7.59
CA GLY A 478 6.19 -7.47 6.99
C GLY A 478 7.09 -6.42 7.65
N MET A 479 7.17 -6.42 8.98
CA MET A 479 8.08 -5.54 9.71
C MET A 479 9.55 -5.82 9.35
N ALA A 480 9.94 -7.09 9.20
CA ALA A 480 11.31 -7.44 8.79
C ALA A 480 11.66 -6.94 7.39
N VAL A 481 10.71 -6.93 6.47
CA VAL A 481 10.90 -6.38 5.11
C VAL A 481 11.05 -4.86 5.14
N MET A 482 10.30 -4.16 6.01
CA MET A 482 10.30 -2.70 6.09
C MET A 482 11.32 -2.10 7.08
N GLN A 483 12.29 -2.90 7.55
CA GLN A 483 13.38 -2.51 8.46
C GLN A 483 14.48 -1.64 7.80
N GLY A 484 14.13 -0.84 6.79
CA GLY A 484 15.06 0.07 6.11
C GLY A 484 15.71 1.08 7.04
N ALA A 485 16.82 1.69 6.59
CA ALA A 485 17.47 2.76 7.33
C ALA A 485 16.53 3.97 7.42
N ARG A 486 16.03 4.24 8.63
CA ARG A 486 15.26 5.45 8.97
C ARG A 486 16.15 6.46 9.70
N PRO A 487 15.98 7.77 9.45
CA PRO A 487 16.60 8.82 10.25
C PRO A 487 16.28 8.68 11.73
N GLY A 488 17.20 9.15 12.58
CA GLY A 488 17.08 9.06 14.04
C GLY A 488 15.79 9.69 14.58
N GLY A 489 15.43 10.88 14.10
CA GLY A 489 14.20 11.57 14.50
C GLY A 489 12.94 10.77 14.21
N GLN A 490 12.85 10.12 13.06
CA GLN A 490 11.69 9.30 12.70
C GLN A 490 11.56 8.06 13.61
N LEU A 491 12.67 7.50 14.10
CA LEU A 491 12.61 6.44 15.11
C LEU A 491 12.03 6.95 16.42
N LEU A 492 12.45 8.14 16.86
CA LEU A 492 11.96 8.77 18.09
C LEU A 492 10.47 9.15 17.99
N GLU A 493 10.02 9.72 16.88
CA GLU A 493 8.61 10.05 16.64
C GLU A 493 7.70 8.82 16.75
N ASN A 494 8.16 7.66 16.27
CA ASN A 494 7.39 6.42 16.38
C ASN A 494 7.23 5.91 17.82
N TRP A 495 8.10 6.31 18.76
CA TRP A 495 7.98 5.90 20.16
C TRP A 495 6.76 6.51 20.86
N ARG A 496 6.22 7.62 20.33
CA ARG A 496 4.98 8.22 20.81
C ARG A 496 3.81 7.24 20.80
N TYR A 497 3.77 6.33 19.83
CA TYR A 497 2.74 5.30 19.69
C TYR A 497 3.03 4.03 20.49
N GLN A 498 4.19 3.98 21.17
CA GLN A 498 4.63 2.84 21.95
C GLN A 498 4.60 3.13 23.46
N VAL A 499 4.32 4.36 23.91
CA VAL A 499 4.27 4.65 25.35
C VAL A 499 3.17 3.82 26.01
N ASP A 500 3.57 2.97 26.94
CA ASP A 500 2.66 2.23 27.81
C ASP A 500 2.30 3.13 29.00
N ALA A 501 1.11 3.71 28.96
CA ALA A 501 0.65 4.65 29.98
C ALA A 501 0.52 4.02 31.37
N GLU A 502 0.23 2.72 31.46
CA GLU A 502 0.13 2.01 32.74
C GLU A 502 1.52 1.84 33.38
N LYS A 503 2.55 1.58 32.56
CA LYS A 503 3.94 1.52 33.03
C LYS A 503 4.53 2.92 33.33
N ALA A 504 4.21 3.91 32.49
CA ALA A 504 4.80 5.25 32.57
C ALA A 504 4.19 6.09 33.70
N GLY A 505 2.87 6.03 33.89
CA GLY A 505 2.16 6.82 34.89
C GLY A 505 2.44 8.33 34.75
N ASP A 506 2.76 8.98 35.88
CA ASP A 506 3.13 10.40 35.97
C ASP A 506 4.65 10.66 35.88
N THR A 507 5.43 9.63 35.51
CA THR A 507 6.89 9.73 35.40
C THR A 507 7.30 10.94 34.58
N ARG A 508 8.30 11.68 35.08
CA ARG A 508 8.97 12.76 34.36
C ARG A 508 10.40 12.35 34.05
N LEU A 509 10.75 12.41 32.77
CA LEU A 509 12.09 12.07 32.26
C LEU A 509 12.40 12.94 31.05
N THR A 510 13.61 13.49 31.02
CA THR A 510 14.11 14.26 29.87
C THR A 510 15.45 13.66 29.42
N LEU A 511 15.61 13.43 28.12
CA LEU A 511 16.83 12.89 27.54
C LEU A 511 17.12 13.55 26.18
N GLY A 512 18.33 14.06 26.02
CA GLY A 512 18.86 14.54 24.74
C GLY A 512 19.40 13.39 23.88
N PHE A 513 19.18 13.45 22.58
CA PHE A 513 19.72 12.53 21.58
C PHE A 513 20.59 13.30 20.58
N GLU A 514 21.85 12.90 20.45
CA GLU A 514 22.78 13.37 19.43
C GLU A 514 23.06 12.21 18.45
N PHE A 515 22.58 12.30 17.22
CA PHE A 515 22.74 11.23 16.24
C PHE A 515 24.11 11.32 15.55
N THR A 516 24.99 10.34 15.72
CA THR A 516 26.37 10.41 15.19
C THR A 516 26.49 10.21 13.68
N ASP A 517 25.43 9.72 13.05
CA ASP A 517 25.28 9.55 11.60
C ASP A 517 24.59 10.75 10.92
N SER A 518 24.27 11.81 11.67
CA SER A 518 23.71 13.07 11.17
C SER A 518 24.19 14.26 12.01
N SER A 519 23.70 15.47 11.73
CA SER A 519 23.83 16.63 12.62
C SER A 519 22.61 16.81 13.53
N ASP A 520 21.66 15.88 13.50
CA ASP A 520 20.37 16.05 14.12
C ASP A 520 20.46 15.83 15.63
N THR A 521 19.75 16.70 16.35
CA THR A 521 19.64 16.66 17.80
C THR A 521 18.18 16.74 18.20
N TYR A 522 17.82 16.02 19.27
CA TYR A 522 16.47 15.98 19.79
C TYR A 522 16.49 16.01 21.30
N THR A 523 15.52 16.67 21.92
CA THR A 523 15.18 16.46 23.33
C THR A 523 13.90 15.66 23.39
N VAL A 524 13.91 14.57 24.15
CA VAL A 524 12.74 13.72 24.40
C VAL A 524 12.28 13.94 25.83
N GLU A 525 11.01 14.32 25.99
CA GLU A 525 10.38 14.52 27.29
C GLU A 525 9.23 13.55 27.49
N LEU A 526 9.33 12.67 28.48
CA LEU A 526 8.22 11.87 28.98
C LEU A 526 7.59 12.61 30.16
N ARG A 527 6.30 12.92 30.07
CA ARG A 527 5.49 13.45 31.18
C ARG A 527 4.02 13.10 30.96
N ASN A 528 3.29 12.77 32.03
CA ASN A 528 1.86 12.41 31.95
C ASN A 528 1.59 11.28 30.94
N SER A 529 2.49 10.30 30.83
CA SER A 529 2.45 9.25 29.80
C SER A 529 2.44 9.76 28.34
N ILE A 530 2.90 11.00 28.12
CA ILE A 530 3.10 11.59 26.80
C ILE A 530 4.60 11.69 26.56
N LEU A 531 5.04 11.19 25.41
CA LEU A 531 6.39 11.40 24.92
C LEU A 531 6.37 12.56 23.92
N GLU A 532 6.98 13.68 24.28
CA GLU A 532 7.19 14.80 23.37
C GLU A 532 8.59 14.70 22.76
N ILE A 533 8.67 14.86 21.44
CA ILE A 533 9.91 14.87 20.68
C ILE A 533 10.17 16.30 20.21
N ILE A 534 11.23 16.92 20.71
CA ILE A 534 11.56 18.33 20.45
C ILE A 534 12.82 18.34 19.57
N PRO A 535 12.71 18.64 18.26
CA PRO A 535 13.88 18.75 17.40
C PRO A 535 14.72 19.98 17.77
N GLY A 536 16.05 19.87 17.65
CA GLY A 536 17.01 20.95 17.86
C GLY A 536 17.81 20.84 19.16
N GLN A 537 18.28 21.99 19.64
CA GLN A 537 19.35 22.04 20.66
C GLN A 537 18.93 21.43 22.00
N ILE A 538 19.84 20.59 22.53
CA ILE A 538 19.74 20.03 23.87
C ILE A 538 20.14 21.10 24.88
N THR A 539 19.21 21.50 25.74
CA THR A 539 19.45 22.51 26.79
C THR A 539 20.62 22.10 27.69
N ARG A 540 21.42 23.10 28.11
CA ARG A 540 22.57 22.87 29.00
C ARG A 540 22.14 22.18 30.30
N GLY A 541 22.74 21.03 30.59
CA GLY A 541 22.46 20.24 31.80
C GLY A 541 21.45 19.11 31.59
N THR A 542 20.80 19.04 30.41
CA THR A 542 19.99 17.88 30.03
C THR A 542 20.89 16.66 29.87
N PRO A 543 20.60 15.53 30.54
CA PRO A 543 21.29 14.28 30.28
C PRO A 543 21.11 13.89 28.81
N LYS A 544 22.13 13.29 28.20
CA LYS A 544 22.09 12.98 26.77
C LYS A 544 22.77 11.68 26.41
N VAL A 545 22.33 11.13 25.29
CA VAL A 545 22.98 10.02 24.60
C VAL A 545 23.49 10.43 23.23
N SER A 546 24.63 9.86 22.82
CA SER A 546 25.21 10.04 21.49
C SER A 546 25.41 8.68 20.81
N LEU A 547 24.67 8.43 19.74
CA LEU A 547 24.67 7.17 19.00
C LEU A 547 24.08 7.33 17.60
N SER A 548 24.42 6.45 16.67
CA SER A 548 23.79 6.42 15.34
C SER A 548 22.35 5.91 15.40
N ALA A 549 21.53 6.23 14.40
CA ALA A 549 20.18 5.67 14.26
C ALA A 549 20.21 4.13 14.20
N THR A 550 21.26 3.56 13.61
CA THR A 550 21.49 2.10 13.58
C THR A 550 21.78 1.52 14.95
N GLN A 551 22.62 2.17 15.76
CA GLN A 551 22.87 1.75 17.13
C GLN A 551 21.60 1.84 17.98
N LEU A 552 20.79 2.89 17.80
CA LEU A 552 19.52 3.04 18.53
C LEU A 552 18.57 1.88 18.23
N ARG A 553 18.40 1.53 16.95
CA ARG A 553 17.61 0.35 16.54
C ARG A 553 18.12 -0.94 17.18
N GLN A 554 19.43 -1.13 17.22
CA GLN A 554 20.04 -2.32 17.83
C GLN A 554 19.71 -2.43 19.31
N VAL A 555 19.80 -1.33 20.06
CA VAL A 555 19.42 -1.28 21.48
C VAL A 555 17.93 -1.58 21.66
N MET A 556 17.06 -1.01 20.81
CA MET A 556 15.62 -1.32 20.84
C MET A 556 15.32 -2.81 20.59
N MET A 557 16.12 -3.49 19.77
CA MET A 557 16.05 -4.93 19.53
C MET A 557 16.65 -5.78 20.66
N GLY A 558 17.04 -5.17 21.78
CA GLY A 558 17.59 -5.85 22.95
C GLY A 558 19.08 -6.17 22.84
N LYS A 559 19.81 -5.57 21.88
CA LYS A 559 21.28 -5.66 21.90
C LYS A 559 21.85 -4.80 23.04
N PRO A 560 23.05 -5.15 23.56
CA PRO A 560 23.69 -4.35 24.60
C PRO A 560 23.87 -2.90 24.19
N MET A 561 23.77 -2.00 25.17
CA MET A 561 24.07 -0.58 24.99
C MET A 561 25.52 -0.42 24.48
N PRO A 562 25.78 0.37 23.42
CA PRO A 562 27.15 0.65 23.00
C PRO A 562 27.95 1.37 24.08
N ASP A 563 29.27 1.18 24.10
CA ASP A 563 30.15 1.90 25.03
C ASP A 563 30.20 3.39 24.70
N GLY A 564 30.32 4.23 25.73
CA GLY A 564 30.53 5.67 25.57
C GLY A 564 29.33 6.47 25.07
N VAL A 565 28.12 5.89 25.07
CA VAL A 565 26.90 6.57 24.59
C VAL A 565 26.44 7.73 25.46
N GLY A 566 26.98 7.94 26.67
CA GLY A 566 26.48 8.95 27.61
C GLY A 566 25.50 8.34 28.61
N ASP A 567 24.34 8.98 28.81
CA ASP A 567 23.33 8.55 29.79
C ASP A 567 22.48 7.36 29.30
N GLY A 568 23.13 6.21 29.19
CA GLY A 568 22.48 4.96 28.80
C GLY A 568 21.48 4.42 29.83
N GLU A 569 21.59 4.83 31.11
CA GLU A 569 20.66 4.41 32.16
C GLU A 569 19.30 5.08 31.97
N THR A 570 19.27 6.40 31.73
CA THR A 570 18.05 7.13 31.42
C THR A 570 17.43 6.62 30.11
N LEU A 571 18.24 6.31 29.09
CA LEU A 571 17.75 5.68 27.85
C LEU A 571 17.10 4.33 28.13
N GLN A 572 17.75 3.46 28.91
CA GLN A 572 17.21 2.14 29.25
C GLN A 572 15.89 2.24 30.04
N ARG A 573 15.82 3.20 30.96
CA ARG A 573 14.59 3.48 31.72
C ARG A 573 13.48 3.98 30.80
N LEU A 574 13.78 4.90 29.89
CA LEU A 574 12.82 5.37 28.88
C LEU A 574 12.30 4.22 28.00
N LEU A 575 13.18 3.34 27.51
CA LEU A 575 12.80 2.15 26.73
C LEU A 575 11.95 1.16 27.53
N GLY A 576 12.04 1.18 28.86
CA GLY A 576 11.21 0.37 29.76
C GLY A 576 9.74 0.81 29.81
N PHE A 577 9.44 2.06 29.41
CA PHE A 577 8.08 2.59 29.30
C PHE A 577 7.47 2.40 27.91
N LEU A 578 8.20 1.82 26.96
CA LEU A 578 7.71 1.55 25.62
C LEU A 578 7.19 0.10 25.53
N ASP A 579 5.93 -0.07 25.14
CA ASP A 579 5.41 -1.32 24.63
C ASP A 579 5.99 -1.62 23.25
N ARG A 580 7.00 -2.49 23.27
CA ARG A 580 7.70 -2.99 22.07
C ARG A 580 7.19 -4.37 21.67
N GLU A 581 6.24 -4.93 22.40
CA GLU A 581 5.59 -6.16 21.98
C GLU A 581 4.68 -5.86 20.79
N GLN A 582 4.65 -6.79 19.84
CA GLN A 582 3.81 -6.68 18.66
C GLN A 582 2.97 -7.96 18.62
N PRO A 583 1.97 -8.08 19.51
CA PRO A 583 1.07 -9.22 19.46
C PRO A 583 0.38 -9.23 18.10
N GLY A 584 0.33 -10.40 17.47
CA GLY A 584 -0.53 -10.58 16.30
C GLY A 584 -1.99 -10.37 16.69
N PHE A 585 -2.80 -9.90 15.76
CA PHE A 585 -4.25 -9.81 15.92
C PHE A 585 -4.95 -10.41 14.71
N TYR A 586 -6.11 -11.01 14.94
CA TYR A 586 -6.94 -11.62 13.90
C TYR A 586 -7.86 -10.58 13.26
N MET A 587 -8.15 -10.73 11.98
CA MET A 587 -9.09 -9.88 11.23
C MET A 587 -10.50 -10.49 11.21
N HIS A 588 -10.60 -11.81 11.17
CA HIS A 588 -11.86 -12.56 11.03
C HIS A 588 -12.17 -13.48 12.21
N VAL A 589 -11.17 -13.92 12.99
CA VAL A 589 -11.35 -14.63 14.28
C VAL A 589 -11.43 -13.61 15.43
N ARG A 590 -12.47 -12.76 15.45
CA ARG A 590 -12.64 -11.70 16.46
C ARG A 590 -14.08 -11.25 16.70
#